data_AF-A0A8H8DNR7-F1
#
_entry.id   AF-A0A8H8DNR7-F1
#
_cell.length_a   1.000
_cell.length_b   1.000
_cell.length_c   1.000
_cell.angle_alpha   90.00
_cell.angle_beta   90.00
_cell.angle_gamma   90.00
#
_symmetry.space_group_name_H-M   'P 1'
#
loop_
_entity.id
_entity.type
_entity.pdbx_description
1 polymer ?
#
loop_
_entity_poly.entity_id
_entity_poly.type
_entity_poly.pdbx_seq_one_letter_code
_entity_poly.pdbx_strand_id
1 'polypeptide(L)'
;MTNIPERWELLLLPEGAKKVTFDIDPKVPNAVNITVLNEDHTLGNMLRAQLLQDERVLFAGYRVSHPILEHKFVLRVQTEEGYEPRDAVSNASRDLLYQLTQLRNNFEREWELKKVAEDYME
;
A
#
# COMPACT_ATOMS: atom_id res chain seq x y z
N MET A 1 7.75 -32.36 -14.35
CA MET A 1 6.98 -31.14 -14.00
C MET A 1 7.26 -30.84 -12.55
N THR A 2 7.83 -29.68 -12.22
CA THR A 2 7.40 -28.79 -11.11
C THR A 2 8.38 -27.61 -11.13
N ASN A 3 8.12 -26.62 -11.99
CA ASN A 3 8.82 -25.32 -12.00
C ASN A 3 7.91 -24.25 -11.37
N ILE A 4 7.16 -24.65 -10.35
CA ILE A 4 6.21 -23.80 -9.64
C ILE A 4 6.97 -23.30 -8.40
N PRO A 5 7.11 -21.99 -8.23
CA PRO A 5 7.72 -21.41 -7.03
C PRO A 5 7.00 -21.85 -5.77
N GLU A 6 7.73 -21.92 -4.66
CA GLU A 6 7.13 -22.27 -3.38
C GLU A 6 6.22 -21.16 -2.88
N ARG A 7 5.10 -21.51 -2.25
CA ARG A 7 4.06 -20.53 -1.85
C ARG A 7 4.55 -19.51 -0.81
N TRP A 8 5.55 -19.86 0.01
CA TRP A 8 6.09 -18.95 1.02
C TRP A 8 6.97 -17.84 0.42
N GLU A 9 7.47 -18.01 -0.81
CA GLU A 9 8.23 -16.98 -1.54
C GLU A 9 7.37 -15.74 -1.84
N LEU A 10 6.03 -15.90 -1.83
CA LEU A 10 5.07 -14.79 -1.94
C LEU A 10 5.18 -13.77 -0.79
N LEU A 11 5.63 -14.23 0.39
CA LEU A 11 5.60 -13.45 1.63
C LEU A 11 7.02 -13.15 2.12
N LEU A 12 7.91 -14.13 2.06
CA LEU A 12 9.25 -14.05 2.64
C LEU A 12 10.24 -13.38 1.69
N LEU A 13 10.84 -12.28 2.15
CA LEU A 13 11.90 -11.63 1.41
C LEU A 13 13.12 -12.55 1.32
N PRO A 14 13.78 -12.66 0.15
CA PRO A 14 15.03 -13.37 0.05
C PRO A 14 16.13 -12.67 0.87
N GLU A 15 17.13 -13.44 1.30
CA GLU A 15 18.21 -12.92 2.14
C GLU A 15 18.92 -11.73 1.49
N GLY A 16 18.96 -10.61 2.21
CA GLY A 16 19.60 -9.36 1.75
C GLY A 16 18.73 -8.44 0.89
N ALA A 17 17.50 -8.84 0.52
CA ALA A 17 16.61 -7.98 -0.26
C ALA A 17 15.92 -6.91 0.59
N LYS A 18 15.87 -5.67 0.08
CA LYS A 18 15.13 -4.57 0.69
C LYS A 18 13.66 -4.64 0.26
N LYS A 19 12.74 -4.53 1.23
CA LYS A 19 11.29 -4.49 0.96
C LYS A 19 10.91 -3.38 0.00
N VAL A 20 11.52 -2.20 0.15
CA VAL A 20 11.21 -0.99 -0.60
C VAL A 20 12.48 -0.43 -1.23
N THR A 21 12.45 -0.17 -2.53
CA THR A 21 13.50 0.56 -3.25
C THR A 21 12.91 1.77 -3.95
N PHE A 22 13.72 2.84 -4.07
CA PHE A 22 13.30 4.11 -4.66
C PHE A 22 14.22 4.45 -5.83
N ASP A 23 13.62 4.60 -7.00
CA ASP A 23 14.30 4.95 -8.24
C ASP A 23 13.71 6.27 -8.76
N ILE A 24 14.54 7.32 -8.83
CA ILE A 24 14.11 8.62 -9.33
C ILE A 24 13.89 8.51 -10.85
N ASP A 25 12.75 9.00 -11.34
CA ASP A 25 12.44 8.99 -12.78
C ASP A 25 13.24 10.10 -13.48
N PRO A 26 14.15 9.78 -14.43
CA PRO A 26 14.93 10.81 -15.12
C PRO A 26 14.11 11.61 -16.14
N LYS A 27 12.91 11.14 -16.51
CA LYS A 27 12.11 11.75 -17.59
C LYS A 27 11.19 12.86 -17.10
N VAL A 28 10.79 12.81 -15.83
CA VAL A 28 9.77 13.70 -15.27
C VAL A 28 10.30 14.30 -13.97
N PRO A 29 10.25 15.63 -13.79
CA PRO A 29 10.69 16.26 -12.55
C PRO A 29 9.80 15.83 -11.38
N ASN A 30 10.39 15.71 -10.19
CA ASN A 30 9.71 15.30 -8.95
C ASN A 30 8.88 14.03 -9.08
N ALA A 31 9.36 13.06 -9.86
CA ALA A 31 8.75 11.75 -9.99
C ALA A 31 9.67 10.66 -9.41
N VAL A 32 9.08 9.75 -8.65
CA VAL A 32 9.76 8.58 -8.08
C VAL A 32 9.00 7.31 -8.45
N ASN A 33 9.76 6.28 -8.79
CA ASN A 33 9.28 4.91 -8.90
C ASN A 33 9.68 4.16 -7.63
N ILE A 34 8.68 3.63 -6.93
CA ILE A 34 8.83 2.88 -5.69
C ILE A 34 8.54 1.43 -6.02
N THR A 35 9.54 0.56 -5.87
CA THR A 35 9.35 -0.89 -6.02
C THR A 35 9.17 -1.49 -4.65
N VAL A 36 8.06 -2.20 -4.45
CA VAL A 36 7.77 -2.92 -3.20
C VAL A 36 7.76 -4.40 -3.50
N LEU A 37 8.67 -5.14 -2.86
CA LEU A 37 8.81 -6.58 -2.99
C LEU A 37 7.81 -7.32 -2.10
N ASN A 38 7.37 -8.49 -2.56
CA ASN A 38 6.45 -9.40 -1.90
C ASN A 38 5.16 -8.71 -1.43
N GLU A 39 4.60 -7.89 -2.31
CA GLU A 39 3.31 -7.24 -2.12
C GLU A 39 2.52 -7.26 -3.42
N ASP A 40 1.20 -7.16 -3.31
CA ASP A 40 0.27 -7.29 -4.42
C ASP A 40 -0.67 -6.09 -4.55
N HIS A 41 -1.79 -6.29 -5.26
CA HIS A 41 -2.81 -5.27 -5.47
C HIS A 41 -3.46 -4.78 -4.16
N THR A 42 -3.40 -5.56 -3.07
CA THR A 42 -3.99 -5.20 -1.78
C THR A 42 -3.37 -3.90 -1.27
N LEU A 43 -2.04 -3.86 -1.19
CA LEU A 43 -1.32 -2.66 -0.75
C LEU A 43 -1.20 -1.63 -1.87
N GLY A 44 -0.90 -2.08 -3.10
CA GLY A 44 -0.69 -1.19 -4.24
C GLY A 44 -1.90 -0.32 -4.57
N ASN A 45 -3.10 -0.92 -4.61
CA ASN A 45 -4.32 -0.16 -4.91
C ASN A 45 -4.71 0.78 -3.77
N MET A 46 -4.54 0.35 -2.52
CA MET A 46 -4.87 1.15 -1.35
C MET A 46 -4.01 2.41 -1.27
N LEU A 47 -2.70 2.27 -1.45
CA LEU A 47 -1.77 3.41 -1.49
C LEU A 47 -2.07 4.35 -2.66
N ARG A 48 -2.33 3.79 -3.85
CA ARG A 48 -2.68 4.59 -5.03
C ARG A 48 -3.96 5.40 -4.79
N ALA A 49 -4.99 4.79 -4.20
CA ALA A 49 -6.24 5.47 -3.90
C ALA A 49 -6.02 6.63 -2.90
N GLN A 50 -5.24 6.40 -1.83
CA GLN A 50 -4.95 7.45 -0.85
C GLN A 50 -4.12 8.59 -1.45
N LEU A 51 -3.11 8.28 -2.26
CA LEU A 51 -2.27 9.29 -2.91
C LEU A 51 -3.06 10.17 -3.88
N LEU A 52 -4.08 9.63 -4.55
CA LEU A 52 -4.96 10.40 -5.42
C LEU A 52 -5.92 11.33 -4.67
N GLN A 53 -6.04 11.20 -3.34
CA GLN A 53 -6.82 12.13 -2.52
C GLN A 53 -6.03 13.40 -2.16
N ASP A 54 -4.70 13.37 -2.25
CA ASP A 54 -3.85 14.54 -1.98
C ASP A 54 -3.75 15.43 -3.23
N GLU A 55 -4.22 16.67 -3.12
CA GLU A 55 -4.19 17.66 -4.22
C GLU A 55 -2.76 17.98 -4.70
N ARG A 56 -1.75 17.80 -3.83
CA ARG A 56 -0.33 18.06 -4.14
C ARG A 56 0.31 16.93 -4.97
N VAL A 57 -0.41 15.83 -5.16
CA VAL A 57 0.02 14.69 -5.96
C VAL A 57 -0.54 14.83 -7.38
N LEU A 58 0.33 15.14 -8.33
CA LEU A 58 -0.03 15.32 -9.73
C LEU A 58 -0.33 13.98 -10.42
N PHE A 59 0.37 12.91 -10.03
CA PHE A 59 0.17 11.59 -10.60
C PHE A 59 0.47 10.50 -9.58
N ALA A 60 -0.43 9.53 -9.47
CA ALA A 60 -0.20 8.28 -8.74
C ALA A 60 -0.75 7.09 -9.52
N GLY A 61 0.12 6.14 -9.84
CA GLY A 61 -0.24 4.93 -10.56
C GLY A 61 0.62 3.76 -10.12
N TYR A 62 0.02 2.58 -10.00
CA TYR A 62 0.77 1.36 -9.69
C TYR A 62 0.58 0.32 -10.79
N ARG A 63 1.58 -0.54 -10.95
CA ARG A 63 1.51 -1.71 -11.84
C ARG A 63 2.22 -2.90 -11.22
N VAL A 64 1.65 -4.08 -11.44
CA VAL A 64 2.32 -5.36 -11.17
C VAL A 64 2.95 -5.78 -12.50
N SER A 65 4.28 -5.86 -12.56
CA SER A 65 5.00 -6.10 -13.82
C SER A 65 4.66 -7.45 -14.44
N HIS A 66 4.53 -8.48 -13.61
CA HIS A 66 4.17 -9.82 -14.05
C HIS A 66 3.58 -10.62 -12.87
N PRO A 67 2.48 -11.38 -13.05
CA PRO A 67 1.72 -11.98 -11.94
C PRO A 67 2.36 -13.22 -11.29
N ILE A 68 3.22 -13.97 -11.99
CA ILE A 68 3.71 -15.30 -11.54
C ILE A 68 5.19 -15.30 -11.13
N LEU A 69 6.04 -14.65 -11.92
CA LEU A 69 7.50 -14.64 -11.79
C LEU A 69 8.06 -13.61 -10.78
N GLU A 70 7.38 -12.48 -10.58
CA GLU A 70 7.89 -11.39 -9.74
C GLU A 70 6.77 -10.85 -8.85
N HIS A 71 6.78 -11.24 -7.57
CA HIS A 71 5.85 -10.70 -6.57
C HIS A 71 6.30 -9.31 -6.16
N LYS A 72 6.11 -8.33 -7.03
CA LYS A 72 6.40 -6.93 -6.72
C LYS A 72 5.45 -6.02 -7.49
N PHE A 73 5.07 -4.92 -6.85
CA PHE A 73 4.44 -3.82 -7.56
C PHE A 73 5.38 -2.63 -7.65
N VAL A 74 5.23 -1.87 -8.72
CA VAL A 74 5.92 -0.60 -8.93
C VAL A 74 4.88 0.50 -8.84
N LEU A 75 5.04 1.40 -7.88
CA LEU A 75 4.22 2.59 -7.69
C LEU A 75 4.99 3.80 -8.20
N ARG A 76 4.41 4.53 -9.14
CA ARG A 76 4.92 5.78 -9.67
C ARG A 76 4.15 6.94 -9.07
N VAL A 77 4.87 7.85 -8.44
CA VAL A 77 4.31 9.05 -7.80
C VAL A 77 5.00 10.29 -8.34
N GLN A 78 4.22 11.30 -8.67
CA GLN A 78 4.69 12.63 -9.06
C GLN A 78 3.99 13.67 -8.21
N THR A 79 4.76 14.62 -7.68
CA THR A 79 4.26 15.70 -6.82
C THR A 79 4.58 17.07 -7.41
N GLU A 80 3.92 18.10 -6.87
CA GLU A 80 4.23 19.50 -7.15
C GLU A 80 5.65 19.88 -6.70
N GLU A 81 6.15 21.01 -7.23
CA GLU A 81 7.43 21.57 -6.80
C GLU A 81 7.42 21.96 -5.32
N GLY A 82 8.47 21.58 -4.60
CA GLY A 82 8.59 21.82 -3.16
C GLY A 82 7.97 20.74 -2.27
N TYR A 83 7.34 19.71 -2.85
CA TYR A 83 6.85 18.54 -2.12
C TYR A 83 7.57 17.27 -2.55
N GLU A 84 8.22 16.57 -1.61
CA GLU A 84 8.96 15.35 -1.95
C GLU A 84 8.00 14.16 -2.11
N PRO A 85 8.07 13.40 -3.23
CA PRO A 85 7.22 12.23 -3.44
C PRO A 85 7.32 11.16 -2.35
N ARG A 86 8.48 11.08 -1.67
CA ARG A 86 8.69 10.16 -0.55
C ARG A 86 7.85 10.55 0.66
N ASP A 87 7.75 11.84 0.94
CA ASP A 87 6.94 12.38 2.02
C ASP A 87 5.44 12.21 1.71
N ALA A 88 5.04 12.37 0.44
CA ALA A 88 3.68 12.06 -0.02
C ALA A 88 3.26 10.62 0.32
N VAL A 89 4.13 9.65 0.02
CA VAL A 89 3.86 8.24 0.31
C VAL A 89 3.85 7.97 1.82
N SER A 90 4.74 8.62 2.59
CA SER A 90 4.76 8.49 4.05
C SER A 90 3.48 9.04 4.69
N ASN A 91 3.04 10.22 4.25
CA ASN A 91 1.82 10.85 4.74
C ASN A 91 0.58 10.02 4.38
N ALA A 92 0.45 9.60 3.12
CA ALA A 92 -0.63 8.71 2.69
C ALA A 92 -0.68 7.41 3.52
N SER A 93 0.49 6.84 3.86
CA SER A 93 0.55 5.64 4.70
C SER A 93 0.05 5.89 6.13
N ARG A 94 0.38 7.05 6.71
CA ARG A 94 -0.09 7.45 8.05
C ARG A 94 -1.60 7.70 8.06
N ASP A 95 -2.12 8.34 7.02
CA ASP A 95 -3.55 8.62 6.90
C ASP A 95 -4.36 7.32 6.75
N LEU A 96 -3.87 6.36 5.96
CA LEU A 96 -4.47 5.03 5.87
C LEU A 96 -4.47 4.30 7.21
N LEU A 97 -3.35 4.34 7.95
CA LEU A 97 -3.28 3.74 9.27
C LEU A 97 -4.29 4.37 10.24
N TYR A 98 -4.45 5.68 10.19
CA TYR A 98 -5.45 6.40 10.99
C TYR A 98 -6.87 5.96 10.62
N GLN A 99 -7.22 5.94 9.33
CA GLN A 99 -8.54 5.52 8.86
C GLN A 99 -8.86 4.07 9.27
N LEU A 100 -7.91 3.14 9.12
CA LEU A 100 -8.09 1.75 9.52
C LEU A 100 -8.26 1.60 11.04
N THR A 101 -7.55 2.42 11.82
CA THR A 101 -7.70 2.44 13.28
C THR A 101 -9.08 2.94 13.69
N GLN A 102 -9.58 4.00 13.05
CA GLN A 102 -10.93 4.50 13.30
C GLN A 102 -11.99 3.46 12.91
N LEU A 103 -11.83 2.81 11.76
CA LEU A 103 -12.73 1.74 11.31
C LEU A 103 -12.79 0.59 12.33
N ARG A 104 -11.63 0.12 12.81
CA ARG A 104 -11.56 -0.94 13.82
C ARG A 104 -12.30 -0.54 15.10
N ASN A 105 -12.02 0.64 15.64
CA ASN A 105 -12.62 1.08 16.90
C ASN A 105 -14.15 1.25 16.78
N ASN A 106 -14.62 1.78 15.64
CA ASN A 106 -16.06 1.91 15.38
C ASN A 106 -16.72 0.53 15.24
N PHE A 107 -16.06 -0.40 14.55
CA PHE A 107 -16.57 -1.76 14.39
C PHE A 107 -16.65 -2.49 15.74
N GLU A 108 -15.61 -2.43 16.57
CA GLU A 108 -15.58 -3.04 17.91
C GLU A 108 -16.68 -2.47 18.81
N ARG A 109 -16.89 -1.15 18.76
CA ARG A 109 -17.95 -0.48 19.54
C ARG A 109 -19.34 -0.99 19.15
N GLU A 110 -19.65 -1.02 17.85
CA GLU A 110 -20.96 -1.51 17.36
C GLU A 110 -21.15 -3.00 17.65
N TRP A 111 -20.07 -3.78 17.58
CA TRP A 111 -20.10 -5.20 17.91
C TRP A 111 -20.43 -5.44 19.39
N GLU A 112 -19.81 -4.71 20.31
CA GLU A 112 -20.10 -4.86 21.74
C GLU A 112 -21.52 -4.39 22.10
N LEU A 113 -22.02 -3.31 21.48
CA LEU A 113 -23.41 -2.88 21.67
C LEU A 113 -24.40 -3.96 21.24
N LYS A 114 -24.12 -4.66 20.14
CA LYS A 114 -24.98 -5.74 19.66
C LYS A 114 -24.97 -6.95 20.60
N LYS A 115 -23.80 -7.35 21.12
CA LYS A 115 -23.71 -8.44 22.11
C LYS A 115 -24.52 -8.13 23.37
N VAL A 116 -24.38 -6.92 23.90
CA VAL A 116 -25.17 -6.47 25.05
C VAL A 116 -26.67 -6.49 24.72
N ALA A 117 -27.10 -6.07 23.53
CA ALA A 117 -28.52 -6.13 23.18
C ALA A 117 -29.07 -7.57 23.11
N GLU A 118 -28.28 -8.53 22.61
CA GLU A 118 -28.66 -9.94 22.54
C GLU A 118 -28.74 -10.57 23.94
N ASP A 119 -27.80 -10.26 24.84
CA ASP A 119 -27.79 -10.74 26.24
C ASP A 119 -28.99 -10.24 27.08
N TYR A 120 -29.65 -9.16 26.67
CA TYR A 120 -30.84 -8.61 27.37
C TYR A 120 -32.17 -9.13 26.78
N MET A 121 -32.12 -9.82 25.64
CA MET A 121 -33.30 -10.43 25.01
C MET A 121 -33.43 -11.94 25.30
N GLU A 122 -32.42 -12.57 25.91
CA GLU A 122 -32.52 -13.86 26.60
C GLU A 122 -32.95 -13.70 28.06
#